data_AF-A0A9D4MJ90-F1
#
_entry.id   AF-A0A9D4MJ90-F1
#
_cell.length_a   1.000
_cell.length_b   1.000
_cell.length_c   1.000
_cell.angle_alpha   90.00
_cell.angle_beta   90.00
_cell.angle_gamma   90.00
#
_symmetry.space_group_name_H-M   'P 1'
#
loop_
_entity.id
_entity.type
_entity.pdbx_description
1 polymer ?
#
loop_
_entity_poly.entity_id
_entity_poly.type
_entity_poly.pdbx_seq_one_letter_code
_entity_poly.pdbx_strand_id
1 'polypeptide(L)'
;MLTQKGSNDLAVNTEHNTSMLTQKGSYDLTVNTEHNTSMLTQKGSYGLVVNTEHSTSMLTQKGSNDFAVNSEQDTSMLTQKGSNDLDVNTQSTIHPC
;
A
#
# COMPACT_ATOMS: atom_id res chain seq x y z
N MET A 1 -13.95 -3.83 -4.38
CA MET A 1 -12.90 -3.57 -5.39
C MET A 1 -13.05 -2.14 -5.89
N LEU A 2 -12.00 -1.32 -5.76
CA LEU A 2 -11.94 0.05 -6.27
C LEU A 2 -10.91 0.13 -7.41
N THR A 3 -11.26 0.80 -8.51
CA THR A 3 -10.33 1.05 -9.63
C THR A 3 -10.35 2.52 -10.00
N GLN A 4 -9.18 3.15 -10.00
CA GLN A 4 -9.03 4.55 -10.37
C GLN A 4 -7.97 4.73 -11.46
N LYS A 5 -8.22 5.66 -12.39
CA LYS A 5 -7.29 6.06 -13.44
C LYS A 5 -7.13 7.57 -13.41
N GLY A 6 -5.90 8.07 -13.29
CA GLY A 6 -5.63 9.51 -13.35
C GLY A 6 -6.16 10.26 -12.13
N SER A 7 -5.32 10.44 -11.11
CA SER A 7 -5.58 11.38 -10.02
C SER A 7 -4.29 12.14 -9.72
N ASN A 8 -4.41 13.38 -9.24
CA ASN A 8 -3.25 14.05 -8.67
C ASN A 8 -2.92 13.41 -7.32
N ASP A 9 -3.91 13.40 -6.44
CA ASP A 9 -3.81 12.77 -5.13
C ASP A 9 -4.97 11.80 -4.93
N LEU A 10 -4.70 10.64 -4.34
CA LEU A 10 -5.74 9.73 -3.86
C LEU A 10 -5.40 9.30 -2.43
N ALA A 11 -6.37 9.39 -1.54
CA ALA A 11 -6.31 8.80 -0.21
C ALA A 11 -7.39 7.70 -0.11
N VAL A 12 -7.01 6.52 0.37
CA VAL A 12 -7.94 5.41 0.60
C VAL A 12 -7.76 4.90 2.04
N ASN A 13 -8.83 4.94 2.82
CA ASN A 13 -8.89 4.37 4.16
C ASN A 13 -9.85 3.19 4.15
N THR A 14 -9.42 2.04 4.69
CA THR A 14 -10.28 0.84 4.78
C THR A 14 -10.12 0.17 6.14
N GLU A 15 -11.25 -0.05 6.81
CA GLU A 15 -11.32 -0.70 8.11
C GLU A 15 -12.14 -2.00 8.00
N HIS A 16 -11.69 -3.07 8.65
CA HIS A 16 -12.45 -4.32 8.89
C HIS A 16 -13.01 -5.08 7.66
N ASN A 17 -12.38 -5.06 6.48
CA ASN A 17 -12.93 -5.75 5.28
C ASN A 17 -11.95 -5.95 4.13
N THR A 18 -11.83 -7.18 3.60
CA THR A 18 -10.96 -7.47 2.44
C THR A 18 -11.11 -6.46 1.30
N SER A 19 -10.03 -5.76 0.99
CA SER A 19 -10.03 -4.65 0.05
C SER A 19 -9.07 -4.89 -1.10
N MET A 20 -9.49 -4.54 -2.32
CA MET A 20 -8.65 -4.58 -3.51
C MET A 20 -8.70 -3.24 -4.24
N LEU A 21 -7.54 -2.60 -4.37
CA LEU A 21 -7.36 -1.32 -5.02
C LEU A 21 -6.43 -1.47 -6.22
N THR A 22 -6.87 -0.98 -7.38
CA THR A 22 -6.03 -0.88 -8.57
C THR A 22 -5.99 0.58 -9.03
N GLN A 23 -4.78 1.14 -9.11
CA GLN A 23 -4.58 2.51 -9.56
C GLN A 23 -3.60 2.56 -10.74
N LYS A 24 -3.91 3.40 -11.75
CA LYS A 24 -3.02 3.70 -12.87
C LYS A 24 -2.86 5.20 -13.04
N GLY A 25 -1.63 5.70 -13.01
CA GLY A 25 -1.30 7.11 -13.23
C GLY A 25 -1.76 8.01 -12.10
N SER A 26 -1.01 8.07 -11.01
CA SER A 26 -1.22 9.04 -9.91
C SER A 26 0.05 9.86 -9.70
N TYR A 27 -0.05 11.08 -9.19
CA TYR A 27 1.15 11.73 -8.66
C TYR A 27 1.44 11.13 -7.28
N ASP A 28 0.49 11.24 -6.34
CA ASP A 28 0.62 10.68 -5.01
C ASP A 28 -0.58 9.78 -4.63
N LEU A 29 -0.29 8.67 -3.96
CA LEU A 29 -1.30 7.77 -3.38
C LEU A 29 -0.95 7.50 -1.92
N THR A 30 -1.92 7.69 -1.03
CA THR A 30 -1.84 7.25 0.37
C THR A 30 -2.91 6.19 0.63
N VAL A 31 -2.52 5.06 1.22
CA VAL A 31 -3.43 3.99 1.62
C VAL A 31 -3.25 3.69 3.10
N ASN A 32 -4.32 3.80 3.88
CA ASN A 32 -4.33 3.39 5.29
C ASN A 32 -5.28 2.21 5.46
N THR A 33 -4.79 1.10 6.02
CA THR A 33 -5.60 -0.10 6.22
C THR A 33 -5.45 -0.63 7.64
N GLU A 34 -6.58 -0.82 8.33
CA GLU A 34 -6.64 -1.35 9.69
C GLU A 34 -7.49 -2.63 9.75
N HIS A 35 -6.99 -3.66 10.46
CA HIS A 35 -7.67 -4.95 10.65
C HIS A 35 -8.13 -5.63 9.36
N ASN A 36 -7.24 -5.71 8.35
CA ASN A 36 -7.67 -5.99 6.99
C ASN A 36 -6.76 -6.92 6.18
N THR A 37 -7.32 -7.61 5.18
CA THR A 37 -6.55 -8.15 4.07
C THR A 37 -6.66 -7.23 2.87
N SER A 38 -5.54 -6.64 2.46
CA SER A 38 -5.52 -5.63 1.40
C SER A 38 -4.62 -6.02 0.24
N MET A 39 -5.12 -5.89 -0.99
CA MET A 39 -4.32 -6.02 -2.21
C MET A 39 -4.29 -4.70 -2.96
N LEU A 40 -3.09 -4.13 -3.11
CA LEU A 40 -2.86 -2.91 -3.87
C LEU A 40 -2.04 -3.21 -5.12
N THR A 41 -2.54 -2.80 -6.28
CA THR A 41 -1.76 -2.77 -7.52
C THR A 41 -1.69 -1.36 -8.07
N GLN A 42 -0.47 -0.83 -8.18
CA GLN A 42 -0.22 0.50 -8.71
C GLN A 42 0.70 0.45 -9.94
N LYS A 43 0.36 1.22 -10.98
CA LYS A 43 1.21 1.40 -12.17
C LYS A 43 1.38 2.88 -12.50
N GLY A 44 2.62 3.36 -12.52
CA GLY A 44 2.95 4.74 -12.87
C GLY A 44 2.54 5.73 -11.79
N SER A 45 3.39 5.95 -10.78
CA SER A 45 3.18 7.01 -9.79
C SER A 45 4.45 7.78 -9.46
N TYR A 46 4.35 8.96 -8.85
CA TYR A 46 5.53 9.64 -8.33
C TYR A 46 5.79 9.21 -6.89
N GLY A 47 4.77 9.23 -6.03
CA GLY A 47 4.83 8.78 -4.64
C GLY A 47 3.72 7.79 -4.28
N LEU A 48 4.07 6.79 -3.47
CA LEU A 48 3.09 5.93 -2.79
C LEU A 48 3.48 5.76 -1.33
N VAL A 49 2.53 6.03 -0.42
CA VAL A 49 2.63 5.77 1.01
C VAL A 49 1.56 4.76 1.39
N VAL A 50 1.95 3.69 2.06
CA VAL A 50 1.03 2.69 2.60
C VAL A 50 1.25 2.53 4.09
N ASN A 51 0.23 2.80 4.89
CA ASN A 51 0.23 2.53 6.33
C ASN A 51 -0.73 1.35 6.60
N THR A 52 -0.22 0.30 7.23
CA THR A 52 -1.05 -0.84 7.59
C THR A 52 -0.91 -1.16 9.08
N GLU A 53 -2.03 -1.49 9.72
CA GLU A 53 -2.10 -1.93 11.11
C GLU A 53 -2.95 -3.20 11.21
N HIS A 54 -2.46 -4.20 11.93
CA HIS A 54 -3.11 -5.49 12.19
C HIS A 54 -3.71 -6.16 10.93
N SER A 55 -2.98 -6.11 9.83
CA SER A 55 -3.38 -6.41 8.47
C SER A 55 -2.41 -7.36 7.76
N THR A 56 -2.95 -8.07 6.77
CA THR A 56 -2.15 -8.75 5.75
C THR A 56 -2.22 -7.94 4.47
N SER A 57 -1.08 -7.44 3.98
CA SER A 57 -1.05 -6.57 2.79
C SER A 57 -0.19 -7.16 1.67
N MET A 58 -0.74 -7.15 0.44
CA MET A 58 0.00 -7.48 -0.77
C MET A 58 0.07 -6.24 -1.66
N LEU A 59 1.28 -5.72 -1.84
CA LEU A 59 1.54 -4.50 -2.58
C LEU A 59 2.33 -4.83 -3.84
N THR A 60 1.79 -4.50 -5.01
CA THR A 60 2.48 -4.61 -6.29
C THR A 60 2.60 -3.24 -6.93
N GLN A 61 3.83 -2.77 -7.09
CA GLN A 61 4.13 -1.47 -7.69
C GLN A 61 4.97 -1.64 -8.96
N LYS A 62 4.61 -0.90 -10.01
CA LYS A 62 5.39 -0.83 -11.24
C LYS A 62 5.59 0.62 -11.71
N GLY A 63 6.84 1.07 -11.76
CA GLY A 63 7.22 2.39 -12.27
C GLY A 63 6.80 3.51 -11.32
N SER A 64 7.49 3.67 -10.19
CA SER A 64 7.28 4.83 -9.31
C SER A 64 8.58 5.42 -8.83
N ASN A 65 8.64 6.70 -8.45
CA ASN A 65 9.91 7.26 -7.99
C ASN A 65 10.14 6.94 -6.52
N ASP A 66 9.12 7.21 -5.69
CA ASP A 66 9.21 7.12 -4.24
C ASP A 66 8.14 6.16 -3.70
N PHE A 67 8.56 5.27 -2.80
CA PHE A 67 7.65 4.32 -2.17
C PHE A 67 7.98 4.13 -0.69
N ALA A 68 6.99 4.38 0.17
CA ALA A 68 7.07 4.21 1.61
C ALA A 68 6.01 3.23 2.11
N VAL A 69 6.40 2.28 2.95
CA VAL A 69 5.49 1.36 3.66
C VAL A 69 5.76 1.46 5.14
N ASN A 70 4.76 1.82 5.93
CA ASN A 70 4.75 1.68 7.38
C ASN A 70 3.77 0.59 7.76
N SER A 71 4.18 -0.35 8.60
CA SER A 71 3.38 -1.53 8.88
C SER A 71 3.57 -2.00 10.32
N GLU A 72 2.49 -2.10 11.08
CA GLU A 72 2.51 -2.47 12.50
C GLU A 72 1.67 -3.73 12.76
N GLN A 73 2.29 -4.77 13.32
CA GLN A 73 1.69 -6.10 13.59
C GLN A 73 1.23 -6.89 12.37
N ASP A 74 1.96 -6.75 11.28
CA ASP A 74 1.45 -7.12 9.96
C ASP A 74 2.30 -8.13 9.23
N THR A 75 1.65 -8.81 8.29
CA THR A 75 2.33 -9.57 7.26
C THR A 75 2.20 -8.83 5.94
N SER A 76 3.31 -8.25 5.47
CA SER A 76 3.35 -7.51 4.21
C SER A 76 4.21 -8.22 3.18
N MET A 77 3.66 -8.40 1.98
CA MET A 77 4.42 -8.83 0.80
C MET A 77 4.47 -7.70 -0.22
N LEU A 78 5.68 -7.23 -0.50
CA LEU A 78 5.95 -6.19 -1.47
C LEU A 78 6.62 -6.75 -2.72
N THR A 79 6.05 -6.43 -3.88
CA THR A 79 6.69 -6.63 -5.18
C THR A 79 6.83 -5.29 -5.89
N GLN A 80 8.07 -4.82 -6.04
CA GLN A 80 8.37 -3.57 -6.72
C GLN A 80 9.15 -3.83 -8.02
N LYS A 81 8.75 -3.15 -9.11
CA LYS A 81 9.50 -3.19 -10.37
C LYS A 81 9.70 -1.80 -10.93
N GLY A 82 10.95 -1.34 -10.91
CA GLY A 82 11.39 -0.09 -11.50
C GLY A 82 11.00 1.13 -10.67
N SER A 83 11.32 1.12 -9.38
CA SER A 83 11.32 2.33 -8.57
C SER A 83 12.72 2.77 -8.19
N ASN A 84 12.89 4.05 -7.91
CA ASN A 84 14.19 4.64 -7.62
C ASN A 84 14.52 4.58 -6.12
N ASP A 85 13.54 4.87 -5.25
CA ASP A 85 13.70 4.87 -3.80
C ASP A 85 12.60 4.06 -3.09
N LEU A 86 13.01 3.27 -2.09
CA LEU A 86 12.14 2.43 -1.27
C LEU A 86 12.48 2.55 0.22
N ASP A 87 11.49 2.98 1.02
CA ASP A 87 11.53 2.95 2.48
C ASP A 87 10.47 2.00 3.03
N VAL A 88 10.88 1.06 3.89
CA VAL A 88 9.99 0.07 4.52
C VAL A 88 10.27 0.03 6.01
N ASN A 89 9.30 0.47 6.81
CA ASN A 89 9.30 0.34 8.25
C ASN A 89 8.26 -0.70 8.67
N THR A 90 8.72 -1.82 9.25
CA THR A 90 7.86 -2.90 9.73
C THR A 90 8.10 -3.15 11.21
N GLN A 91 7.10 -2.86 12.04
CA GLN A 91 7.11 -3.14 13.48
C GLN A 91 6.20 -4.34 13.77
N SER A 92 6.77 -5.55 13.75
CA SER A 92 6.01 -6.76 14.09
C SER A 92 6.03 -6.97 15.60
N THR A 93 4.96 -6.58 16.30
CA THR A 93 4.72 -7.06 17.67
C THR A 93 3.95 -8.38 17.59
N ILE A 94 4.65 -9.47 17.91
CA ILE A 94 4.07 -10.80 18.01
C ILE A 94 3.09 -10.78 19.19
N HIS A 95 1.79 -10.81 18.95
CA HIS A 95 0.82 -11.09 20.00
C HIS A 95 0.83 -12.60 20.28
N PRO A 96 1.23 -13.07 21.47
CA PRO A 96 1.08 -14.47 21.83
C PRO A 96 -0.41 -14.79 22.00
N CYS A 97 -0.91 -15.80 21.27
CA CYS A 97 -2.13 -16.51 21.66
C CYS A 97 -1.87 -17.41 22.87
#